data_AF-A0A6A1Z8U5-F1
#
_entry.id   AF-A0A6A1Z8U5-F1
#
_cell.length_a   1.000
_cell.length_b   1.000
_cell.length_c   1.000
_cell.angle_alpha   90.00
_cell.angle_beta   90.00
_cell.angle_gamma   90.00
#
_symmetry.space_group_name_H-M   'P 1'
#
loop_
_entity.id
_entity.type
_entity.pdbx_description
1 polymer ?
#
loop_
_entity_poly.entity_id
_entity_poly.type
_entity_poly.pdbx_seq_one_letter_code
_entity_poly.pdbx_strand_id
1 'polypeptide(L)'
;MCIPFGFIIGILIKRLGSYPLTIEEVLMSVKQEGKINYHNWWKSLTLGLISLAAGGSIGPEASTTVLGSGMVNWLGDRLRLIAYSSDWKWNHFWDTIVSKKQLKKLPKFSSLFKSKLHQKVFCLIMVMIGVVGAAIVFKLFPEEGLFGIHHRHILWQWRYSMYVIIPLIVGWSFGMFFLWSEKWSDYFAEKITISPIIKATIWGIVLALLTLITSYALYSGEFQIVPFVHQALQISPLFLLVIAVIKTLSTNIGFSLGWRGGKIFPSIFASVAVGAAIAQFLPIMPVMCVAITVSASIAVILGKPLLTAILLILLLPIELAPVILVSAYLAACLTKVSYSFRQKNN
;
A
#
# COMPACT_ATOMS: atom_id res chain seq x y z
N MET A 1 -24.23 -1.53 -5.37
CA MET A 1 -23.28 -0.63 -4.67
C MET A 1 -22.35 0.09 -5.65
N CYS A 2 -21.53 -0.61 -6.44
CA CYS A 2 -20.44 0.00 -7.21
C CYS A 2 -20.83 1.07 -8.24
N ILE A 3 -21.97 0.91 -8.94
CA ILE A 3 -22.42 1.82 -10.02
C ILE A 3 -22.76 3.25 -9.51
N PRO A 4 -23.70 3.45 -8.56
CA PRO A 4 -24.02 4.79 -8.07
C PRO A 4 -22.83 5.46 -7.39
N PHE A 5 -22.01 4.68 -6.67
CA PHE A 5 -20.78 5.20 -6.09
C PHE A 5 -19.74 5.60 -7.14
N GLY A 6 -19.62 4.86 -8.25
CA GLY A 6 -18.74 5.24 -9.36
C GLY A 6 -19.09 6.61 -9.94
N PHE A 7 -20.39 6.92 -10.07
CA PHE A 7 -20.85 8.26 -10.47
C PHE A 7 -20.48 9.34 -9.44
N ILE A 8 -20.69 9.09 -8.14
CA ILE A 8 -20.34 10.01 -7.05
C ILE A 8 -18.83 10.28 -7.02
N ILE A 9 -18.02 9.21 -7.06
CA ILE A 9 -16.55 9.27 -7.12
C ILE A 9 -16.12 10.13 -8.30
N GLY A 10 -16.70 9.90 -9.47
CA GLY A 10 -16.45 10.67 -10.67
C GLY A 10 -16.73 12.17 -10.52
N ILE A 11 -17.84 12.56 -9.88
CA ILE A 11 -18.15 13.96 -9.56
C ILE A 11 -17.12 14.54 -8.59
N LEU A 12 -16.77 13.79 -7.55
CA LEU A 12 -15.82 14.24 -6.54
C LEU A 12 -14.42 14.43 -7.12
N ILE A 13 -13.95 13.54 -7.99
CA ILE A 13 -12.68 13.70 -8.71
C ILE A 13 -12.71 14.97 -9.55
N LYS A 14 -13.79 15.19 -10.32
CA LYS A 14 -13.95 16.39 -11.15
C LYS A 14 -13.91 17.70 -10.33
N ARG A 15 -14.42 17.69 -9.09
CA ARG A 15 -14.48 18.88 -8.21
C ARG A 15 -13.24 19.05 -7.32
N LEU A 16 -12.68 17.96 -6.81
CA LEU A 16 -11.68 17.97 -5.74
C LEU A 16 -10.27 17.65 -6.22
N GLY A 17 -10.14 17.03 -7.39
CA GLY A 17 -8.90 16.54 -7.98
C GLY A 17 -8.63 15.07 -7.70
N SER A 18 -7.47 14.58 -8.16
CA SER A 18 -7.04 13.19 -8.05
C SER A 18 -6.53 12.85 -6.65
N TYR A 19 -7.45 12.55 -5.74
CA TYR A 19 -7.17 12.11 -4.37
C TYR A 19 -7.71 10.68 -4.11
N PRO A 20 -7.18 9.94 -3.13
CA PRO A 20 -5.99 10.26 -2.32
C PRO A 20 -4.69 10.31 -3.13
N LEU A 21 -3.68 11.00 -2.58
CA LEU A 21 -2.34 10.98 -3.15
C LEU A 21 -1.68 9.62 -2.89
N THR A 22 -0.89 9.13 -3.84
CA THR A 22 -0.10 7.91 -3.65
C THR A 22 1.06 8.14 -2.70
N ILE A 23 1.65 7.05 -2.22
CA ILE A 23 2.87 7.11 -1.41
C ILE A 23 4.01 7.75 -2.22
N GLU A 24 4.14 7.46 -3.53
CA GLU A 24 5.16 8.14 -4.35
C GLU A 24 4.91 9.63 -4.47
N GLU A 25 3.67 10.06 -4.73
CA GLU A 25 3.31 11.48 -4.81
C GLU A 25 3.59 12.21 -3.50
N VAL A 26 3.26 11.58 -2.38
CA VAL A 26 3.60 12.09 -1.04
C VAL A 26 5.12 12.21 -0.89
N LEU A 27 5.89 11.16 -1.17
CA LEU A 27 7.34 11.19 -1.06
C LEU A 27 7.99 12.21 -2.01
N MET A 28 7.46 12.38 -3.22
CA MET A 28 7.90 13.40 -4.18
C MET A 28 7.65 14.80 -3.63
N SER A 29 6.46 15.07 -3.08
CA SER A 29 6.15 16.37 -2.47
C SER A 29 7.09 16.68 -1.29
N VAL A 30 7.40 15.69 -0.46
CA VAL A 30 8.38 15.86 0.64
C VAL A 30 9.79 16.09 0.12
N LYS A 31 10.23 15.39 -0.94
CA LYS A 31 11.57 15.59 -1.52
C LYS A 31 11.73 16.96 -2.19
N GLN A 32 10.71 17.42 -2.92
CA GLN A 32 10.77 18.66 -3.70
C GLN A 32 10.48 19.89 -2.83
N GLU A 33 9.40 19.86 -2.05
CA GLU A 33 8.93 21.01 -1.27
C GLU A 33 9.37 20.98 0.19
N GLY A 34 9.90 19.84 0.66
CA GLY A 34 10.21 19.62 2.08
C GLY A 34 8.97 19.42 2.95
N LYS A 35 7.77 19.37 2.36
CA LYS A 35 6.49 19.28 3.09
C LYS A 35 5.35 18.80 2.20
N ILE A 36 4.31 18.29 2.84
CA ILE A 36 2.98 18.00 2.31
C ILE A 36 2.02 19.09 2.76
N ASN A 37 1.14 19.51 1.87
CA ASN A 37 0.05 20.43 2.19
C ASN A 37 -1.07 19.70 2.95
N TYR A 38 -1.03 19.74 4.28
CA TYR A 38 -2.05 19.13 5.11
C TYR A 38 -3.42 19.81 5.00
N HIS A 39 -3.56 21.03 4.47
CA HIS A 39 -4.88 21.70 4.35
C HIS A 39 -5.89 20.93 3.47
N ASN A 40 -5.40 20.04 2.61
CA ASN A 40 -6.22 19.22 1.72
C ASN A 40 -6.39 17.78 2.24
N TRP A 41 -6.04 17.48 3.50
CA TRP A 41 -6.10 16.14 4.09
C TRP A 41 -7.50 15.51 3.92
N TRP A 42 -8.54 16.32 4.12
CA TRP A 42 -9.94 15.90 4.08
C TRP A 42 -10.34 15.35 2.71
N LYS A 43 -9.73 15.83 1.62
CA LYS A 43 -9.98 15.31 0.26
C LYS A 43 -9.52 13.85 0.12
N SER A 44 -8.36 13.53 0.71
CA SER A 44 -7.83 12.15 0.71
C SER A 44 -8.62 11.23 1.62
N LEU A 45 -9.14 11.76 2.73
CA LEU A 45 -10.06 11.02 3.59
C LEU A 45 -11.37 10.72 2.85
N THR A 46 -12.02 11.73 2.29
CA THR A 46 -13.36 11.58 1.70
C THR A 46 -13.33 10.72 0.45
N LEU A 47 -12.46 10.99 -0.53
CA LEU A 47 -12.38 10.16 -1.74
C LEU A 47 -11.88 8.74 -1.42
N GLY A 48 -10.94 8.60 -0.47
CA GLY A 48 -10.46 7.29 -0.04
C GLY A 48 -11.56 6.46 0.61
N LEU A 49 -12.27 7.02 1.60
CA LEU A 49 -13.38 6.34 2.27
C LEU A 49 -14.50 5.98 1.31
N ILE A 50 -14.89 6.89 0.42
CA ILE A 50 -15.96 6.62 -0.55
C ILE A 50 -15.52 5.51 -1.52
N SER A 51 -14.28 5.53 -2.01
CA SER A 51 -13.78 4.50 -2.92
C SER A 51 -13.66 3.12 -2.23
N LEU A 52 -13.26 3.09 -0.96
CA LEU A 52 -13.23 1.87 -0.13
C LEU A 52 -14.65 1.36 0.14
N ALA A 53 -15.56 2.21 0.60
CA ALA A 53 -16.95 1.86 0.91
C ALA A 53 -17.71 1.38 -0.32
N ALA A 54 -17.39 1.94 -1.49
CA ALA A 54 -17.94 1.53 -2.78
C ALA A 54 -17.47 0.14 -3.25
N GLY A 55 -16.53 -0.49 -2.54
CA GLY A 55 -15.99 -1.80 -2.86
C GLY A 55 -14.77 -1.75 -3.79
N GLY A 56 -14.14 -0.58 -3.97
CA GLY A 56 -12.96 -0.42 -4.81
C GLY A 56 -11.84 -1.38 -4.42
N SER A 57 -11.16 -1.96 -5.41
CA SER A 57 -10.05 -2.89 -5.19
C SER A 57 -8.76 -2.16 -4.82
N ILE A 58 -8.81 -1.41 -3.73
CA ILE A 58 -7.78 -0.50 -3.24
C ILE A 58 -7.66 -0.62 -1.73
N GLY A 59 -6.46 -0.37 -1.22
CA GLY A 59 -6.14 -0.33 0.20
C GLY A 59 -6.23 1.07 0.83
N PRO A 60 -6.41 1.16 2.16
CA PRO A 60 -6.41 2.43 2.88
C PRO A 60 -5.04 3.12 2.97
N GLU A 61 -3.93 2.43 2.65
CA GLU A 61 -2.55 2.91 2.88
C GLU A 61 -2.28 4.30 2.29
N ALA A 62 -2.80 4.59 1.10
CA ALA A 62 -2.60 5.88 0.46
C ALA A 62 -3.26 7.02 1.26
N SER A 63 -4.52 6.82 1.68
CA SER A 63 -5.24 7.78 2.50
C SER A 63 -4.60 7.94 3.88
N THR A 64 -4.23 6.84 4.54
CA THR A 64 -3.57 6.91 5.86
C THR A 64 -2.19 7.55 5.78
N THR A 65 -1.45 7.35 4.68
CA THR A 65 -0.18 8.02 4.44
C THR A 65 -0.38 9.53 4.33
N VAL A 66 -1.36 10.02 3.56
CA VAL A 66 -1.64 11.46 3.46
C VAL A 66 -2.07 12.04 4.81
N LEU A 67 -2.91 11.33 5.56
CA LEU A 67 -3.38 11.76 6.88
C LEU A 67 -2.25 11.84 7.89
N GLY A 68 -1.48 10.75 8.05
CA GLY A 68 -0.38 10.67 9.00
C GLY A 68 0.72 11.67 8.69
N SER A 69 1.14 11.75 7.43
CA SER A 69 2.16 12.71 7.00
C SER A 69 1.66 14.16 7.07
N GLY A 70 0.37 14.40 6.83
CA GLY A 70 -0.28 15.69 7.03
C GLY A 70 -0.30 16.11 8.50
N MET A 71 -0.62 15.19 9.41
CA MET A 71 -0.60 15.40 10.86
C MET A 71 0.81 15.70 11.38
N VAL A 72 1.83 14.96 10.91
CA VAL A 72 3.23 15.22 11.27
C VAL A 72 3.66 16.62 10.85
N ASN A 73 3.28 17.05 9.65
CA ASN A 73 3.57 18.40 9.18
C ASN A 73 2.80 19.48 9.93
N TRP A 74 1.52 19.24 10.23
CA TRP A 74 0.70 20.12 11.05
C TRP A 74 1.32 20.31 12.45
N LEU A 75 1.78 19.23 13.08
CA LEU A 75 2.43 19.28 14.39
C LEU A 75 3.75 20.05 14.31
N GLY A 76 4.58 19.78 13.31
CA GLY A 76 5.83 20.50 13.09
C GLY A 76 5.62 22.01 12.89
N ASP A 77 4.57 22.39 12.18
CA ASP A 77 4.19 23.78 11.94
C ASP A 77 3.73 24.49 13.22
N ARG A 78 3.02 23.80 14.11
CA ARG A 78 2.67 24.34 15.43
C ARG A 78 3.86 24.48 16.35
N LEU A 79 4.77 23.50 16.38
CA LEU A 79 6.01 23.61 17.16
C LEU A 79 6.84 24.82 16.72
N ARG A 80 6.88 25.11 15.41
CA ARG A 80 7.52 26.33 14.88
C ARG A 80 6.81 27.61 15.32
N LEU A 81 5.48 27.64 15.29
CA LEU A 81 4.73 28.79 15.77
C LEU A 81 4.98 29.07 17.25
N ILE A 82 4.92 28.04 18.09
CA ILE A 82 5.18 28.15 19.53
C ILE A 82 6.56 28.74 19.80
N ALA A 83 7.58 28.29 19.06
CA ALA A 83 8.96 28.69 19.30
C ALA A 83 9.30 30.11 18.79
N TYR A 84 8.65 30.58 17.73
CA TYR A 84 9.04 31.83 17.04
C TYR A 84 7.96 32.92 17.02
N SER A 85 6.73 32.64 17.46
CA SER A 85 5.67 33.64 17.58
C SER A 85 5.65 34.23 18.99
N SER A 86 5.88 35.54 19.09
CA SER A 86 5.89 36.28 20.36
C SER A 86 4.55 36.24 21.12
N ASP A 87 3.42 36.14 20.41
CA ASP A 87 2.07 36.21 20.98
C ASP A 87 1.39 34.84 21.18
N TRP A 88 2.15 33.73 21.16
CA TRP A 88 1.54 32.41 21.24
C TRP A 88 0.99 32.08 22.64
N LYS A 89 -0.30 31.72 22.72
CA LYS A 89 -0.94 31.19 23.93
C LYS A 89 -1.33 29.72 23.75
N TRP A 90 -1.23 28.91 24.81
CA TRP A 90 -1.56 27.47 24.77
C TRP A 90 -2.98 27.16 24.29
N ASN A 91 -3.96 28.02 24.61
CA ASN A 91 -5.34 27.87 24.15
C ASN A 91 -5.46 27.89 22.61
N HIS A 92 -4.48 28.46 21.90
CA HIS A 92 -4.46 28.53 20.44
C HIS A 92 -3.88 27.27 19.76
N PHE A 93 -3.44 26.28 20.53
CA PHE A 93 -2.84 25.05 20.00
C PHE A 93 -3.79 24.23 19.14
N TRP A 94 -5.07 24.12 19.49
CA TRP A 94 -6.01 23.36 18.66
C TRP A 94 -6.68 24.25 17.61
N ASP A 95 -7.01 25.49 17.96
CA ASP A 95 -7.96 26.32 17.21
C ASP A 95 -7.32 27.13 16.06
N THR A 96 -6.00 27.34 16.08
CA THR A 96 -5.39 28.23 15.08
C THR A 96 -5.27 27.53 13.74
N ILE A 97 -6.05 27.95 12.75
CA ILE A 97 -5.82 27.60 11.35
C ILE A 97 -4.57 28.34 10.89
N VAL A 98 -3.49 27.61 10.69
CA VAL A 98 -2.20 28.20 10.36
C VAL A 98 -2.17 28.59 8.87
N SER A 99 -2.16 29.89 8.57
CA SER A 99 -2.16 30.33 7.17
C SER A 99 -0.82 30.04 6.46
N LYS A 100 -0.90 29.68 5.17
CA LYS A 100 0.30 29.45 4.33
C LYS A 100 1.24 30.65 4.29
N LYS A 101 0.71 31.88 4.40
CA LYS A 101 1.50 33.13 4.38
C LYS A 101 2.33 33.28 5.66
N GLN A 102 1.76 32.98 6.83
CA GLN A 102 2.49 32.99 8.10
C GLN A 102 3.60 31.93 8.11
N LEU A 103 3.31 30.73 7.61
CA LEU A 103 4.29 29.63 7.54
C LEU A 103 5.51 29.92 6.67
N LYS A 104 5.35 30.73 5.61
CA LYS A 104 6.47 31.14 4.77
C LYS A 104 7.45 32.07 5.48
N LYS A 105 6.98 32.81 6.50
CA LYS A 105 7.83 33.73 7.28
C LYS A 105 8.61 33.01 8.38
N LEU A 106 8.15 31.84 8.81
CA LEU A 106 8.77 31.07 9.88
C LEU A 106 10.02 30.33 9.37
N PRO A 107 11.07 30.22 10.20
CA PRO A 107 12.26 29.45 9.84
C PRO A 107 11.93 27.95 9.73
N LYS A 108 12.86 27.18 9.14
CA LYS A 108 12.64 25.74 8.87
C LYS A 108 12.55 24.94 10.17
N PHE A 109 11.86 23.79 10.15
CA PHE A 109 11.71 22.94 11.34
C PHE A 109 13.06 22.54 11.98
N SER A 110 14.11 22.36 11.17
CA SER A 110 15.46 22.07 11.67
C SER A 110 16.06 23.15 12.56
N SER A 111 15.62 24.42 12.45
CA SER A 111 16.15 25.52 13.28
C SER A 111 15.66 25.47 14.73
N LEU A 112 14.64 24.67 15.02
CA LEU A 112 14.18 24.43 16.39
C LEU A 112 15.21 23.70 17.25
N PHE A 113 16.16 23.00 16.61
CA PHE A 113 17.11 22.14 17.30
C PHE A 113 18.52 22.72 17.24
N LYS A 114 19.24 22.68 18.37
CA LYS A 114 20.63 23.14 18.48
C LYS A 114 21.59 22.31 17.63
N SER A 115 21.30 21.02 17.43
CA SER A 115 22.12 20.14 16.58
C SER A 115 21.28 19.12 15.82
N LYS A 116 21.82 18.59 14.72
CA LYS A 116 21.19 17.51 13.94
C LYS A 116 20.95 16.24 14.77
N LEU A 117 21.78 15.98 15.79
CA LEU A 117 21.58 14.84 16.69
C LEU A 117 20.31 15.04 17.53
N HIS A 118 20.12 16.22 18.12
CA HIS A 118 18.91 16.54 18.88
C HIS A 118 17.65 16.42 18.03
N GLN A 119 17.70 16.89 16.77
CA GLN A 119 16.59 16.72 15.83
C GLN A 119 16.27 15.23 15.58
N LYS A 120 17.30 14.41 15.31
CA LYS A 120 17.11 12.97 15.08
C LYS A 120 16.54 12.26 16.31
N VAL A 121 17.06 12.56 17.50
CA VAL A 121 16.58 11.98 18.77
C VAL A 121 15.14 12.40 19.02
N PHE A 122 14.79 13.67 18.82
CA PHE A 122 13.41 14.14 18.95
C PHE A 122 12.46 13.42 17.97
N CYS A 123 12.85 13.32 16.70
CA CYS A 123 12.07 12.57 15.71
C CYS A 123 11.93 11.10 16.09
N LEU A 124 12.99 10.46 16.58
CA LEU A 124 12.96 9.06 17.03
C LEU A 124 11.99 8.88 18.19
N ILE A 125 12.03 9.76 19.19
CA ILE A 125 11.09 9.73 20.33
C ILE A 125 9.64 9.85 19.82
N MET A 126 9.36 10.77 18.89
CA MET A 126 8.03 10.93 18.32
C MET A 126 7.57 9.69 17.53
N VAL A 127 8.48 9.05 16.77
CA VAL A 127 8.17 7.77 16.12
C VAL A 127 7.84 6.70 17.15
N MET A 128 8.63 6.59 18.23
CA MET A 128 8.38 5.61 19.31
C MET A 128 7.02 5.85 19.98
N ILE A 129 6.67 7.10 20.27
CA ILE A 129 5.33 7.45 20.79
C ILE A 129 4.24 7.01 19.81
N GLY A 130 4.42 7.26 18.51
CA GLY A 130 3.49 6.81 17.48
C GLY A 130 3.34 5.28 17.41
N VAL A 131 4.44 4.54 17.49
CA VAL A 131 4.44 3.06 17.50
C VAL A 131 3.73 2.53 18.74
N VAL A 132 4.01 3.10 19.92
CA VAL A 132 3.33 2.73 21.18
C VAL A 132 1.84 3.04 21.09
N GLY A 133 1.48 4.21 20.56
CA GLY A 133 0.08 4.59 20.34
C GLY A 133 -0.65 3.61 19.42
N ALA A 134 -0.03 3.23 18.30
CA ALA A 134 -0.58 2.23 17.38
C ALA A 134 -0.75 0.85 18.07
N ALA A 135 0.24 0.41 18.86
CA ALA A 135 0.16 -0.84 19.61
C ALA A 135 -0.99 -0.83 20.65
N ILE A 136 -1.23 0.31 21.31
CA ILE A 136 -2.36 0.48 22.24
C ILE A 136 -3.68 0.37 21.47
N VAL A 137 -3.82 1.04 20.32
CA VAL A 137 -5.04 0.98 19.50
C VAL A 137 -5.32 -0.46 19.05
N PHE A 138 -4.33 -1.18 18.54
CA PHE A 138 -4.48 -2.58 18.14
C PHE A 138 -4.85 -3.50 19.32
N LYS A 139 -4.42 -3.16 20.54
CA LYS A 139 -4.81 -3.90 21.75
C LYS A 139 -6.26 -3.61 22.18
N LEU A 140 -6.72 -2.37 21.99
CA LEU A 140 -8.09 -1.94 22.35
C LEU A 140 -9.13 -2.42 21.33
N PHE A 141 -8.74 -2.51 20.07
CA PHE A 141 -9.57 -2.99 18.97
C PHE A 141 -8.91 -4.21 18.32
N PRO A 142 -8.94 -5.37 19.00
CA PRO A 142 -8.40 -6.60 18.46
C PRO A 142 -9.31 -7.08 17.32
N GLU A 143 -9.04 -6.62 16.11
CA GLU A 143 -9.56 -7.29 14.92
C GLU A 143 -8.75 -8.59 14.71
N GLU A 144 -9.32 -9.58 14.01
CA GLU A 144 -8.58 -10.76 13.56
C GLU A 144 -7.48 -10.26 12.60
N GLY A 145 -6.35 -9.91 13.20
CA GLY A 145 -5.48 -8.87 12.67
C GLY A 145 -4.68 -9.36 11.49
N LEU A 146 -4.82 -8.64 10.37
CA LEU A 146 -3.87 -8.71 9.27
C LEU A 146 -2.46 -8.33 9.80
N PHE A 147 -2.36 -7.29 10.65
CA PHE A 147 -1.09 -6.87 11.25
C PHE A 147 -0.89 -7.41 12.68
N GLY A 148 0.21 -8.11 12.89
CA GLY A 148 0.60 -8.66 14.19
C GLY A 148 1.86 -9.51 14.11
N ILE A 149 2.32 -10.03 15.25
CA ILE A 149 3.35 -11.08 15.27
C ILE A 149 2.64 -12.42 15.35
N HIS A 150 2.45 -13.05 14.20
CA HIS A 150 1.84 -14.38 14.11
C HIS A 150 2.91 -15.45 14.35
N HIS A 151 2.50 -16.54 14.98
CA HIS A 151 3.37 -17.69 15.24
C HIS A 151 2.75 -18.92 14.61
N ARG A 152 3.57 -19.72 13.94
CA ARG A 152 3.17 -21.02 13.39
C ARG A 152 4.37 -21.96 13.40
N HIS A 153 4.15 -23.19 13.81
CA HIS A 153 5.19 -24.21 13.77
C HIS A 153 5.57 -24.52 12.31
N ILE A 154 6.80 -24.17 11.92
CA ILE A 154 7.35 -24.43 10.58
C ILE A 154 8.29 -25.65 10.66
N LEU A 155 7.94 -26.70 9.92
CA LEU A 155 8.77 -27.88 9.78
C LEU A 155 9.80 -27.65 8.68
N TRP A 156 10.99 -27.22 9.07
CA TRP A 156 12.10 -27.02 8.15
C TRP A 156 12.62 -28.35 7.62
N GLN A 157 12.47 -28.56 6.31
CA GLN A 157 12.98 -29.74 5.62
C GLN A 157 13.92 -29.32 4.49
N TRP A 158 15.20 -29.63 4.63
CA TRP A 158 16.22 -29.31 3.63
C TRP A 158 16.11 -30.13 2.34
N ARG A 159 15.44 -31.30 2.42
CA ARG A 159 15.26 -32.25 1.32
C ARG A 159 14.65 -31.64 0.06
N TYR A 160 13.74 -30.66 0.23
CA TYR A 160 13.03 -30.02 -0.89
C TYR A 160 13.46 -28.56 -1.11
N SER A 161 14.64 -28.17 -0.60
CA SER A 161 15.15 -26.79 -0.67
C SER A 161 15.27 -26.24 -2.09
N MET A 162 15.60 -27.08 -3.08
CA MET A 162 15.69 -26.64 -4.49
C MET A 162 14.34 -26.18 -5.06
N TYR A 163 13.22 -26.71 -4.57
CA TYR A 163 11.89 -26.32 -5.03
C TYR A 163 11.53 -24.88 -4.68
N VAL A 164 12.26 -24.22 -3.76
CA VAL A 164 12.10 -22.79 -3.41
C VAL A 164 12.35 -21.86 -4.60
N ILE A 165 13.11 -22.31 -5.61
CA ILE A 165 13.39 -21.52 -6.81
C ILE A 165 12.10 -21.28 -7.62
N ILE A 166 11.19 -22.25 -7.65
CA ILE A 166 9.92 -22.15 -8.41
C ILE A 166 9.03 -21.00 -7.89
N PRO A 167 8.61 -20.96 -6.60
CA PRO A 167 7.81 -19.86 -6.07
C PRO A 167 8.55 -18.52 -6.12
N LEU A 168 9.88 -18.51 -6.03
CA LEU A 168 10.67 -17.29 -6.19
C LEU A 168 10.52 -16.71 -7.61
N ILE A 169 10.70 -17.53 -8.64
CA ILE A 169 10.58 -17.12 -10.06
C ILE A 169 9.13 -16.77 -10.38
N VAL A 170 8.16 -17.55 -9.91
CA VAL A 170 6.73 -17.27 -10.12
C VAL A 170 6.33 -15.97 -9.45
N GLY A 171 6.73 -15.74 -8.20
CA GLY A 171 6.47 -14.49 -7.48
C GLY A 171 7.13 -13.29 -8.16
N TRP A 172 8.39 -13.43 -8.59
CA TRP A 172 9.07 -12.38 -9.35
C TRP A 172 8.35 -12.07 -10.67
N SER A 173 7.96 -13.10 -11.43
CA SER A 173 7.25 -12.95 -12.70
C SER A 173 5.88 -12.30 -12.50
N PHE A 174 5.16 -12.68 -11.44
CA PHE A 174 3.88 -12.07 -11.09
C PHE A 174 4.04 -10.60 -10.67
N GLY A 175 5.07 -10.27 -9.89
CA GLY A 175 5.38 -8.88 -9.56
C GLY A 175 5.65 -8.03 -10.81
N MET A 176 6.37 -8.58 -11.79
CA MET A 176 6.58 -7.91 -13.09
C MET A 176 5.28 -7.76 -13.88
N PHE A 177 4.42 -8.78 -13.87
CA PHE A 177 3.08 -8.71 -14.47
C PHE A 177 2.21 -7.62 -13.81
N PHE A 178 2.25 -7.49 -12.48
CA PHE A 178 1.53 -6.45 -11.77
C PHE A 178 1.97 -5.04 -12.20
N LEU A 179 3.29 -4.79 -12.25
CA LEU A 179 3.84 -3.52 -12.71
C LEU A 179 3.55 -3.24 -14.19
N TRP A 180 3.54 -4.28 -15.03
CA TRP A 180 3.15 -4.17 -16.42
C TRP A 180 1.67 -3.80 -16.55
N SER A 181 0.80 -4.46 -15.78
CA SER A 181 -0.63 -4.19 -15.73
C SER A 181 -0.91 -2.76 -15.28
N GLU A 182 -0.16 -2.24 -14.31
CA GLU A 182 -0.24 -0.85 -13.87
C GLU A 182 0.06 0.13 -15.01
N LYS A 183 1.23 0.00 -15.65
CA LYS A 183 1.61 0.84 -16.79
C LYS A 183 0.63 0.76 -17.95
N TRP A 184 0.15 -0.45 -18.23
CA TRP A 184 -0.83 -0.68 -19.28
C TRP A 184 -2.18 -0.01 -18.97
N SER A 185 -2.61 -0.07 -17.71
CA SER A 185 -3.85 0.56 -17.24
C SER A 185 -3.76 2.09 -17.32
N ASP A 186 -2.63 2.66 -16.90
CA ASP A 186 -2.38 4.10 -16.97
C ASP A 186 -2.35 4.59 -18.42
N TYR A 187 -1.60 3.90 -19.30
CA TYR A 187 -1.56 4.22 -20.72
C TYR A 187 -2.96 4.19 -21.38
N PHE A 188 -3.76 3.18 -21.08
CA PHE A 188 -5.12 3.06 -21.61
C PHE A 188 -6.03 4.17 -21.06
N ALA A 189 -5.93 4.47 -19.77
CA ALA A 189 -6.71 5.53 -19.14
C ALA A 189 -6.35 6.93 -19.66
N GLU A 190 -5.08 7.18 -20.01
CA GLU A 190 -4.63 8.44 -20.63
C GLU A 190 -5.16 8.59 -22.06
N LYS A 191 -5.15 7.51 -22.85
CA LYS A 191 -5.64 7.53 -24.24
C LYS A 191 -7.14 7.79 -24.34
N ILE A 192 -7.90 7.46 -23.30
CA ILE A 192 -9.34 7.72 -23.22
C ILE A 192 -9.59 9.17 -22.78
N THR A 193 -9.91 10.05 -23.72
CA THR A 193 -10.23 11.47 -23.46
C THR A 193 -11.70 11.68 -23.09
N ILE A 194 -12.17 10.99 -22.05
CA ILE A 194 -13.54 11.11 -21.54
C ILE A 194 -13.52 11.73 -20.14
N SER A 195 -14.62 12.39 -19.74
CA SER A 195 -14.74 13.00 -18.42
C SER A 195 -14.46 12.02 -17.25
N PRO A 196 -13.89 12.50 -16.13
CA PRO A 196 -13.66 11.66 -14.94
C PRO A 196 -14.93 10.98 -14.42
N ILE A 197 -16.08 11.62 -14.61
CA ILE A 197 -17.39 11.07 -14.22
C ILE A 197 -17.64 9.75 -14.95
N ILE A 198 -17.54 9.77 -16.28
CA ILE A 198 -17.82 8.60 -17.11
C ILE A 198 -16.78 7.50 -16.84
N LYS A 199 -15.49 7.84 -16.69
CA LYS A 199 -14.43 6.86 -16.36
C LYS A 199 -14.76 6.10 -15.06
N ALA A 200 -15.08 6.83 -13.99
CA ALA A 200 -15.37 6.23 -12.70
C ALA A 200 -16.69 5.43 -12.69
N THR A 201 -17.71 5.87 -13.44
CA THR A 201 -18.97 5.12 -13.61
C THR A 201 -18.77 3.84 -14.40
N ILE A 202 -18.03 3.88 -15.53
CA ILE A 202 -17.70 2.68 -16.31
C ILE A 202 -16.98 1.67 -15.42
N TRP A 203 -16.01 2.11 -14.62
CA TRP A 203 -15.33 1.21 -13.69
C TRP A 203 -16.28 0.62 -12.65
N GLY A 204 -17.20 1.42 -12.11
CA GLY A 204 -18.23 0.92 -11.18
C GLY A 204 -19.12 -0.17 -11.78
N ILE A 205 -19.42 -0.09 -13.09
CA ILE A 205 -20.16 -1.14 -13.82
C ILE A 205 -19.29 -2.38 -14.00
N VAL A 206 -18.05 -2.22 -14.49
CA VAL A 206 -17.11 -3.34 -14.68
C VAL A 206 -16.87 -4.08 -13.37
N LEU A 207 -16.63 -3.34 -12.28
CA LEU A 207 -16.42 -3.93 -10.96
C LEU A 207 -17.65 -4.71 -10.49
N ALA A 208 -18.86 -4.19 -10.71
CA ALA A 208 -20.09 -4.92 -10.39
C ALA A 208 -20.21 -6.23 -11.19
N LEU A 209 -19.84 -6.22 -12.48
CA LEU A 209 -19.84 -7.44 -13.30
C LEU A 209 -18.80 -8.45 -12.82
N LEU A 210 -17.61 -8.01 -12.40
CA LEU A 210 -16.57 -8.89 -11.86
C LEU A 210 -17.02 -9.62 -10.58
N THR A 211 -17.91 -9.02 -9.78
CA THR A 211 -18.45 -9.68 -8.59
C THR A 211 -19.32 -10.90 -8.90
N LEU A 212 -19.84 -11.02 -10.12
CA LEU A 212 -20.58 -12.20 -10.57
C LEU A 212 -19.64 -13.41 -10.76
N ILE A 213 -18.35 -13.15 -11.00
CA ILE A 213 -17.32 -14.19 -11.14
C ILE A 213 -16.72 -14.51 -9.76
N THR A 214 -16.33 -13.49 -9.00
CA THR A 214 -15.76 -13.67 -7.66
C THR A 214 -15.95 -12.44 -6.78
N SER A 215 -16.33 -12.66 -5.52
CA SER A 215 -16.45 -11.59 -4.53
C SER A 215 -15.09 -10.97 -4.15
N TYR A 216 -13.99 -11.67 -4.41
CA TYR A 216 -12.63 -11.18 -4.16
C TYR A 216 -12.20 -10.03 -5.09
N ALA A 217 -12.97 -9.72 -6.14
CA ALA A 217 -12.76 -8.53 -6.95
C ALA A 217 -12.92 -7.23 -6.13
N LEU A 218 -13.76 -7.25 -5.10
CA LEU A 218 -14.01 -6.09 -4.23
C LEU A 218 -12.91 -5.90 -3.18
N TYR A 219 -12.82 -4.67 -2.67
CA TYR A 219 -11.99 -4.27 -1.54
C TYR A 219 -10.49 -4.54 -1.71
N SER A 220 -9.71 -4.14 -0.72
CA SER A 220 -8.26 -4.36 -0.69
C SER A 220 -7.89 -5.84 -0.59
N GLY A 221 -8.76 -6.66 0.01
CA GLY A 221 -8.45 -8.03 0.40
C GLY A 221 -7.76 -8.15 1.75
N GLU A 222 -7.44 -7.03 2.45
CA GLU A 222 -6.77 -7.01 3.76
C GLU A 222 -7.43 -7.95 4.77
N PHE A 223 -8.69 -7.71 5.12
CA PHE A 223 -9.43 -8.57 6.05
C PHE A 223 -9.80 -9.94 5.47
N GLN A 224 -9.57 -10.15 4.17
CA GLN A 224 -9.87 -11.41 3.49
C GLN A 224 -8.66 -12.34 3.39
N ILE A 225 -7.42 -11.85 3.56
CA ILE A 225 -6.21 -12.67 3.39
C ILE A 225 -6.23 -13.88 4.33
N VAL A 226 -6.47 -13.67 5.63
CA VAL A 226 -6.48 -14.75 6.62
C VAL A 226 -7.54 -15.81 6.31
N PRO A 227 -8.85 -15.48 6.21
CA PRO A 227 -9.86 -16.49 5.90
C PRO A 227 -9.66 -17.13 4.52
N PHE A 228 -9.16 -16.38 3.54
CA PHE A 228 -8.83 -16.91 2.22
C PHE A 228 -7.74 -17.98 2.28
N VAL A 229 -6.64 -17.74 3.00
CA VAL A 229 -5.53 -18.72 3.12
C VAL A 229 -5.99 -20.04 3.74
N HIS A 230 -6.95 -20.00 4.68
CA HIS A 230 -7.51 -21.22 5.29
C HIS A 230 -8.26 -22.12 4.30
N GLN A 231 -8.84 -21.53 3.25
CA GLN A 231 -9.64 -22.24 2.25
C GLN A 231 -8.93 -22.38 0.91
N ALA A 232 -7.85 -21.62 0.67
CA ALA A 232 -7.22 -21.49 -0.64
C ALA A 232 -6.78 -22.83 -1.24
N LEU A 233 -6.27 -23.77 -0.43
CA LEU A 233 -5.85 -25.09 -0.91
C LEU A 233 -7.01 -26.01 -1.32
N GLN A 234 -8.25 -25.66 -0.97
CA GLN A 234 -9.45 -26.37 -1.42
C GLN A 234 -9.99 -25.82 -2.75
N ILE A 235 -9.51 -24.64 -3.17
CA ILE A 235 -9.89 -23.99 -4.41
C ILE A 235 -8.98 -24.50 -5.54
N SER A 236 -9.54 -24.77 -6.72
CA SER A 236 -8.75 -25.22 -7.86
C SER A 236 -7.62 -24.22 -8.21
N PRO A 237 -6.41 -24.70 -8.56
CA PRO A 237 -5.28 -23.82 -8.88
C PRO A 237 -5.59 -22.83 -10.00
N LEU A 238 -6.33 -23.26 -11.02
CA LEU A 238 -6.73 -22.41 -12.14
C LEU A 238 -7.62 -21.25 -11.66
N PHE A 239 -8.60 -21.53 -10.79
CA PHE A 239 -9.48 -20.49 -10.28
C PHE A 239 -8.76 -19.51 -9.34
N LEU A 240 -7.76 -19.98 -8.56
CA LEU A 240 -6.89 -19.10 -7.79
C LEU A 240 -6.10 -18.12 -8.69
N LEU A 241 -5.59 -18.59 -9.83
CA LEU A 241 -4.92 -17.72 -10.80
C LEU A 241 -5.90 -16.72 -11.43
N VAL A 242 -7.14 -17.14 -11.73
CA VAL A 242 -8.20 -16.22 -12.19
C VAL A 242 -8.49 -15.15 -11.14
N ILE A 243 -8.61 -15.51 -9.86
CA ILE A 243 -8.77 -14.55 -8.75
C ILE A 243 -7.60 -13.56 -8.71
N ALA A 244 -6.35 -14.04 -8.82
CA ALA A 244 -5.17 -13.19 -8.82
C ALA A 244 -5.15 -12.18 -9.97
N VAL A 245 -5.51 -12.63 -11.18
CA VAL A 245 -5.60 -11.77 -12.37
C VAL A 245 -6.73 -10.74 -12.21
N ILE A 246 -7.92 -11.18 -11.81
CA ILE A 246 -9.06 -10.29 -11.57
C ILE A 246 -8.70 -9.24 -10.52
N LYS A 247 -8.07 -9.62 -9.41
CA LYS A 247 -7.66 -8.67 -8.36
C LYS A 247 -6.67 -7.65 -8.90
N THR A 248 -5.62 -8.11 -9.60
CA THR A 248 -4.59 -7.25 -10.18
C THR A 248 -5.16 -6.23 -11.16
N LEU A 249 -5.98 -6.70 -12.11
CA LEU A 249 -6.62 -5.83 -13.09
C LEU A 249 -7.62 -4.89 -12.42
N SER A 250 -8.36 -5.36 -11.42
CA SER A 250 -9.32 -4.54 -10.68
C SER A 250 -8.65 -3.39 -9.94
N THR A 251 -7.50 -3.65 -9.33
CA THR A 251 -6.71 -2.64 -8.64
C THR A 251 -6.13 -1.63 -9.62
N ASN A 252 -5.45 -2.10 -10.68
CA ASN A 252 -4.73 -1.22 -11.58
C ASN A 252 -5.67 -0.41 -12.48
N ILE A 253 -6.63 -1.06 -13.15
CA ILE A 253 -7.60 -0.37 -14.01
C ILE A 253 -8.48 0.56 -13.17
N GLY A 254 -8.96 0.09 -12.02
CA GLY A 254 -9.77 0.90 -11.11
C GLY A 254 -9.04 2.17 -10.66
N PHE A 255 -7.77 2.03 -10.27
CA PHE A 255 -6.93 3.16 -9.91
C PHE A 255 -6.81 4.17 -11.07
N SER A 256 -6.46 3.70 -12.27
CA SER A 256 -6.27 4.56 -13.46
C SER A 256 -7.59 5.22 -13.92
N LEU A 257 -8.74 4.60 -13.67
CA LEU A 257 -10.07 5.16 -13.94
C LEU A 257 -10.62 6.05 -12.82
N GLY A 258 -9.84 6.29 -11.76
CA GLY A 258 -10.13 7.29 -10.73
C GLY A 258 -10.50 6.75 -9.36
N TRP A 259 -10.71 5.43 -9.22
CA TRP A 259 -10.92 4.80 -7.92
C TRP A 259 -9.58 4.64 -7.20
N ARG A 260 -9.00 5.77 -6.77
CA ARG A 260 -7.65 5.86 -6.23
C ARG A 260 -7.58 5.37 -4.79
N GLY A 261 -6.46 4.74 -4.45
CA GLY A 261 -6.11 4.28 -3.11
C GLY A 261 -4.77 3.54 -3.12
N GLY A 262 -4.47 2.83 -2.03
CA GLY A 262 -3.27 1.99 -1.93
C GLY A 262 -3.38 0.74 -2.81
N LYS A 263 -2.24 0.25 -3.31
CA LYS A 263 -2.17 -0.99 -4.12
C LYS A 263 -1.51 -2.14 -3.37
N ILE A 264 -1.04 -1.90 -2.14
CA ILE A 264 -0.19 -2.84 -1.39
C ILE A 264 -0.99 -4.08 -1.00
N PHE A 265 -2.09 -3.95 -0.25
CA PHE A 265 -2.88 -5.14 0.12
C PHE A 265 -3.51 -5.89 -1.05
N PRO A 266 -4.09 -5.24 -2.08
CA PRO A 266 -4.55 -5.96 -3.25
C PRO A 266 -3.45 -6.77 -3.93
N SER A 267 -2.23 -6.22 -4.03
CA SER A 267 -1.09 -6.96 -4.57
C SER A 267 -0.68 -8.13 -3.69
N ILE A 268 -0.69 -7.99 -2.36
CA ILE A 268 -0.43 -9.08 -1.42
C ILE A 268 -1.47 -10.18 -1.59
N PHE A 269 -2.76 -9.83 -1.58
CA PHE A 269 -3.85 -10.79 -1.74
C PHE A 269 -3.73 -11.56 -3.07
N ALA A 270 -3.47 -10.86 -4.17
CA ALA A 270 -3.30 -11.49 -5.47
C ALA A 270 -2.08 -12.43 -5.49
N SER A 271 -0.95 -12.02 -4.89
CA SER A 271 0.24 -12.85 -4.74
C SER A 271 0.01 -14.07 -3.84
N VAL A 272 -0.82 -13.95 -2.80
CA VAL A 272 -1.23 -15.08 -1.96
C VAL A 272 -2.01 -16.09 -2.79
N ALA A 273 -2.94 -15.64 -3.64
CA ALA A 273 -3.69 -16.53 -4.54
C ALA A 273 -2.77 -17.25 -5.54
N VAL A 274 -1.78 -16.56 -6.13
CA VAL A 274 -0.76 -17.20 -6.99
C VAL A 274 0.06 -18.22 -6.21
N GLY A 275 0.57 -17.83 -5.03
CA GLY A 275 1.36 -18.71 -4.17
C GLY A 275 0.61 -19.96 -3.73
N ALA A 276 -0.69 -19.82 -3.41
CA ALA A 276 -1.54 -20.94 -3.05
C ALA A 276 -1.82 -21.86 -4.23
N ALA A 277 -1.94 -21.33 -5.45
CA ALA A 277 -2.13 -22.13 -6.65
C ALA A 277 -0.93 -23.05 -6.92
N ILE A 278 0.29 -22.49 -6.87
CA ILE A 278 1.50 -23.28 -7.11
C ILE A 278 1.86 -24.19 -5.93
N ALA A 279 1.47 -23.83 -4.70
CA ALA A 279 1.67 -24.67 -3.51
C ALA A 279 1.01 -26.05 -3.62
N GLN A 280 -0.06 -26.18 -4.41
CA GLN A 280 -0.74 -27.46 -4.63
C GLN A 280 0.08 -28.46 -5.45
N PHE A 281 1.14 -28.01 -6.13
CA PHE A 281 1.99 -28.85 -6.99
C PHE A 281 3.39 -29.09 -6.44
N LEU A 282 3.76 -28.45 -5.33
CA LEU A 282 5.13 -28.47 -4.81
C LEU A 282 5.23 -29.27 -3.51
N PRO A 283 6.28 -30.08 -3.32
CA PRO A 283 6.50 -30.87 -2.11
C PRO A 283 7.10 -30.04 -0.95
N ILE A 284 6.75 -28.75 -0.85
CA ILE A 284 7.15 -27.85 0.24
C ILE A 284 5.92 -27.42 1.03
N MET A 285 6.10 -27.03 2.30
CA MET A 285 4.95 -26.55 3.10
C MET A 285 4.25 -25.40 2.36
N PRO A 286 2.91 -25.45 2.18
CA PRO A 286 2.17 -24.43 1.45
C PRO A 286 2.40 -23.01 1.95
N VAL A 287 2.52 -22.83 3.28
CA VAL A 287 2.79 -21.53 3.89
C VAL A 287 4.16 -20.96 3.48
N MET A 288 5.19 -21.81 3.32
CA MET A 288 6.49 -21.38 2.81
C MET A 288 6.39 -20.98 1.34
N CYS A 289 5.70 -21.78 0.52
CA CYS A 289 5.48 -21.48 -0.89
C CYS A 289 4.80 -20.11 -1.10
N VAL A 290 3.72 -19.86 -0.35
CA VAL A 290 3.01 -18.58 -0.35
C VAL A 290 3.94 -17.46 0.12
N ALA A 291 4.65 -17.63 1.24
CA ALA A 291 5.54 -16.61 1.78
C ALA A 291 6.66 -16.23 0.80
N ILE A 292 7.28 -17.19 0.12
CA ILE A 292 8.30 -16.94 -0.92
C ILE A 292 7.70 -16.14 -2.08
N THR A 293 6.54 -16.59 -2.59
CA THR A 293 5.86 -15.98 -3.75
C THR A 293 5.45 -14.54 -3.45
N VAL A 294 4.84 -14.30 -2.29
CA VAL A 294 4.44 -12.97 -1.82
C VAL A 294 5.67 -12.10 -1.59
N SER A 295 6.71 -12.62 -0.94
CA SER A 295 7.94 -11.85 -0.70
C SER A 295 8.63 -11.43 -2.00
N ALA A 296 8.72 -12.33 -2.97
CA ALA A 296 9.31 -12.04 -4.27
C ALA A 296 8.50 -11.01 -5.06
N SER A 297 7.19 -11.21 -5.16
CA SER A 297 6.29 -10.30 -5.90
C SER A 297 6.24 -8.89 -5.30
N ILE A 298 6.07 -8.76 -3.98
CA ILE A 298 6.00 -7.47 -3.31
C ILE A 298 7.35 -6.74 -3.35
N ALA A 299 8.47 -7.47 -3.30
CA ALA A 299 9.78 -6.86 -3.44
C ALA A 299 9.99 -6.25 -4.84
N VAL A 300 9.45 -6.89 -5.88
CA VAL A 300 9.41 -6.32 -7.25
C VAL A 300 8.52 -5.09 -7.29
N ILE A 301 7.29 -5.19 -6.78
CA ILE A 301 6.27 -4.12 -6.86
C ILE A 301 6.72 -2.87 -6.09
N LEU A 302 7.21 -3.01 -4.86
CA LEU A 302 7.64 -1.87 -4.03
C LEU A 302 9.05 -1.35 -4.38
N GLY A 303 9.87 -2.16 -5.08
CA GLY A 303 11.26 -1.83 -5.40
C GLY A 303 12.19 -1.66 -4.18
N LYS A 304 11.70 -1.97 -2.97
CA LYS A 304 12.41 -1.80 -1.69
C LYS A 304 12.34 -3.10 -0.88
N PRO A 305 13.38 -3.96 -0.93
CA PRO A 305 13.34 -5.29 -0.32
C PRO A 305 13.22 -5.22 1.22
N LEU A 306 13.89 -4.26 1.87
CA LEU A 306 13.80 -4.10 3.32
C LEU A 306 12.39 -3.70 3.78
N LEU A 307 11.75 -2.76 3.08
CA LEU A 307 10.38 -2.34 3.38
C LEU A 307 9.40 -3.51 3.20
N THR A 308 9.61 -4.30 2.14
CA THR A 308 8.83 -5.52 1.88
C THR A 308 8.95 -6.52 3.03
N ALA A 309 10.18 -6.78 3.48
CA ALA A 309 10.41 -7.74 4.56
C ALA A 309 9.78 -7.28 5.88
N ILE A 310 9.93 -6.00 6.25
CA ILE A 310 9.32 -5.45 7.46
C ILE A 310 7.79 -5.58 7.40
N LEU A 311 7.19 -5.21 6.26
CA LEU A 311 5.76 -5.32 6.05
C LEU A 311 5.28 -6.77 6.19
N LEU A 312 5.95 -7.72 5.53
CA LEU A 312 5.53 -9.12 5.49
C LEU A 312 5.79 -9.88 6.81
N ILE A 313 6.80 -9.50 7.59
CA ILE A 313 7.02 -10.07 8.93
C ILE A 313 5.88 -9.68 9.89
N LEU A 314 5.22 -8.55 9.66
CA LEU A 314 4.03 -8.14 10.41
C LEU A 314 2.74 -8.80 9.91
N LEU A 315 2.79 -9.54 8.79
CA LEU A 315 1.63 -10.14 8.12
C LEU A 315 1.66 -11.67 8.16
N LEU A 316 2.86 -12.23 8.19
CA LEU A 316 3.14 -13.66 8.10
C LEU A 316 3.82 -14.13 9.39
N PRO A 317 3.76 -15.45 9.68
CA PRO A 317 4.46 -16.01 10.83
C PRO A 317 5.92 -15.60 10.90
N ILE A 318 6.36 -15.10 12.06
CA ILE A 318 7.71 -14.56 12.26
C ILE A 318 8.80 -15.62 12.00
N GLU A 319 8.47 -16.90 12.16
CA GLU A 319 9.36 -18.03 11.86
C GLU A 319 9.77 -18.05 10.38
N LEU A 320 8.97 -17.46 9.48
CA LEU A 320 9.28 -17.36 8.05
C LEU A 320 10.20 -16.19 7.70
N ALA A 321 10.58 -15.34 8.66
CA ALA A 321 11.42 -14.16 8.44
C ALA A 321 12.71 -14.42 7.63
N PRO A 322 13.47 -15.52 7.85
CA PRO A 322 14.66 -15.79 7.03
C PRO A 322 14.34 -15.94 5.54
N VAL A 323 13.25 -16.67 5.23
CA VAL A 323 12.82 -16.91 3.86
C VAL A 323 12.24 -15.65 3.22
N ILE A 324 11.50 -14.85 3.99
CA ILE A 324 10.97 -13.55 3.54
C ILE A 324 12.13 -12.62 3.14
N LEU A 325 13.14 -12.47 4.02
CA LEU A 325 14.30 -11.61 3.79
C LEU A 325 15.10 -12.05 2.56
N VAL A 326 15.42 -13.35 2.47
CA VAL A 326 16.19 -13.90 1.34
C VAL A 326 15.41 -13.75 0.04
N SER A 327 14.13 -14.11 0.01
CA SER A 327 13.30 -14.05 -1.20
C SER A 327 13.13 -12.61 -1.69
N ALA A 328 12.88 -11.67 -0.79
CA ALA A 328 12.75 -10.25 -1.13
C ALA A 328 14.06 -9.69 -1.71
N TYR A 329 15.21 -10.03 -1.10
CA TYR A 329 16.51 -9.60 -1.59
C TYR A 329 16.84 -10.19 -2.97
N LEU A 330 16.66 -11.50 -3.14
CA LEU A 330 16.92 -12.19 -4.41
C LEU A 330 16.05 -11.65 -5.54
N ALA A 331 14.75 -11.45 -5.30
CA ALA A 331 13.85 -10.86 -6.29
C ALA A 331 14.25 -9.44 -6.69
N ALA A 332 14.71 -8.62 -5.73
CA ALA A 332 15.23 -7.29 -6.01
C ALA A 332 16.53 -7.35 -6.86
N CYS A 333 17.42 -8.30 -6.59
CA CYS A 333 18.62 -8.52 -7.41
C CYS A 333 18.27 -8.96 -8.83
N LEU A 334 17.38 -9.94 -9.01
CA LEU A 334 16.90 -10.39 -10.32
C LEU A 334 16.31 -9.24 -11.14
N THR A 335 15.56 -8.36 -10.48
CA THR A 335 14.95 -7.18 -11.11
C THR A 335 16.00 -6.19 -11.61
N LYS A 336 17.03 -5.88 -10.81
CA LYS A 336 18.14 -5.01 -11.22
C LYS A 336 18.89 -5.57 -12.43
N VAL A 337 19.15 -6.87 -12.43
CA VAL A 337 19.82 -7.56 -13.54
C VAL A 337 18.98 -7.47 -14.82
N SER A 338 17.68 -7.75 -14.73
CA SER A 338 16.75 -7.67 -15.87
C SER A 338 16.70 -6.27 -16.51
N TYR A 339 16.65 -5.21 -15.70
CA TYR A 339 16.68 -3.83 -16.20
C TYR A 339 18.02 -3.46 -16.86
N SER A 340 19.15 -3.90 -16.29
CA SER A 340 20.48 -3.67 -16.87
C SER A 340 20.62 -4.30 -18.26
N PHE A 341 20.17 -5.54 -18.42
CA PHE A 341 20.15 -6.21 -19.72
C PHE A 341 19.30 -5.47 -20.77
N ARG A 342 18.14 -4.94 -20.36
CA ARG A 342 17.24 -4.21 -21.27
C ARG A 342 17.82 -2.86 -21.73
N GLN A 343 18.61 -2.19 -20.90
CA GLN A 343 19.28 -0.93 -21.26
C GLN A 343 20.51 -1.13 -22.16
N LYS A 344 21.11 -2.33 -22.16
CA LYS A 344 22.27 -2.64 -23.01
C LYS A 344 21.88 -3.05 -24.44
N ASN A 345 20.61 -3.44 -24.63
CA ASN A 345 20.07 -3.94 -25.90
C ASN A 345 19.14 -2.92 -26.62
N ASN A 346 18.94 -1.75 -26.03
CA ASN A 346 18.28 -0.58 -26.63
C ASN A 346 19.32 0.53 -26.79
#